data_AF-K3YIQ7-F1
#
_entry.id   AF-K3YIQ7-F1
#
_cell.length_a   1.000
_cell.length_b   1.000
_cell.length_c   1.000
_cell.angle_alpha   90.00
_cell.angle_beta   90.00
_cell.angle_gamma   90.00
#
_symmetry.space_group_name_H-M   'P 1'
#
loop_
_entity.id
_entity.type
_entity.pdbx_description
1 polymer ?
#
loop_
_entity_poly.entity_id
_entity_poly.type
_entity_poly.pdbx_seq_one_letter_code
_entity_poly.pdbx_strand_id
1 'polypeptide(L)'
;MALLPAATRAAAAGLCRIAASASSSPPSSAPARRERELPLALLAERGKMVVGGHRGMGMNAVGAPPGARVGAARERENTLLSFGRAAAHAAVAFVEFDVQVTKDGCPIIFHDDFILTQGIGAVYERRVTDLLLEEFLSYGPQKESRKVSKPLLRRTGDGRVLNWSTEEDDSLCTLQEVFECVSPHLGFNIELKFDDNVLHHKKDLERALQAILQVVFQNARDRPVFFSSFHPDAAMMTRELQSLYPVLFLTEGGTSKHHDSRRNSLNNAIQVCLEHDLHGIVSDVRGILKNPAAVVRAQESNLALLTYGQLK
;
A
#
# COMPACT_ATOMS: atom_id res chain seq x y z
N MET A 1 -5.34 36.84 -3.26
CA MET A 1 -5.70 36.83 -4.68
C MET A 1 -4.41 36.85 -5.49
N ALA A 2 -3.93 35.68 -5.93
CA ALA A 2 -2.88 35.52 -6.94
C ALA A 2 -2.95 34.07 -7.42
N LEU A 3 -3.51 33.87 -8.61
CA LEU A 3 -3.63 32.59 -9.31
C LEU A 3 -2.28 32.27 -9.98
N LEU A 4 -1.73 31.09 -9.74
CA LEU A 4 -0.64 30.53 -10.53
C LEU A 4 -1.19 29.83 -11.80
N PRO A 5 -0.47 29.85 -12.94
CA PRO A 5 -1.04 29.51 -14.24
C PRO A 5 -1.18 28.00 -14.46
N ALA A 6 -2.29 27.62 -15.10
CA ALA A 6 -2.59 26.29 -15.59
C ALA A 6 -1.75 25.94 -16.84
N ALA A 7 -0.49 25.55 -16.65
CA ALA A 7 0.35 25.01 -17.73
C ALA A 7 1.44 24.08 -17.19
N THR A 8 1.05 22.93 -16.63
CA THR A 8 1.99 21.80 -16.43
C THR A 8 1.33 20.42 -16.28
N ARG A 9 0.00 20.30 -16.48
CA ARG A 9 -0.72 19.02 -16.27
C ARG A 9 -0.94 18.16 -17.52
N ALA A 10 -0.36 18.52 -18.66
CA ALA A 10 -0.52 17.77 -19.91
C ALA A 10 0.67 16.86 -20.30
N ALA A 11 1.72 16.76 -19.47
CA ALA A 11 2.88 15.91 -19.75
C ALA A 11 2.81 14.50 -19.16
N ALA A 12 1.83 14.21 -18.28
CA ALA A 12 1.75 12.94 -17.54
C ALA A 12 1.16 11.76 -18.34
N ALA A 13 0.57 12.00 -19.53
CA ALA A 13 -0.03 10.94 -20.35
C ALA A 13 0.89 10.42 -21.48
N GLY A 14 2.09 10.97 -21.64
CA GLY A 14 2.96 10.72 -22.79
C GLY A 14 4.17 9.81 -22.57
N LEU A 15 4.43 9.34 -21.34
CA LEU A 15 5.70 8.66 -20.99
C LEU A 15 5.56 7.16 -20.68
N CYS A 16 4.37 6.56 -20.77
CA CYS A 16 4.18 5.11 -20.56
C CYS A 16 4.45 4.23 -21.80
N ARG A 17 5.11 4.75 -22.85
CA ARG A 17 5.43 3.95 -24.05
C ARG A 17 6.79 4.30 -24.63
N ILE A 18 7.89 3.83 -24.01
CA ILE A 18 9.17 3.68 -24.72
C ILE A 18 9.87 2.37 -24.31
N ALA A 19 10.05 1.53 -25.33
CA ALA A 19 11.09 0.53 -25.56
C ALA A 19 11.13 -0.75 -24.70
N ALA A 20 10.39 -1.75 -25.20
CA ALA A 20 10.98 -3.06 -25.41
C ALA A 20 12.25 -2.93 -26.29
N SER A 21 13.23 -3.79 -26.02
CA SER A 21 14.55 -3.94 -26.67
C SER A 21 15.68 -2.98 -26.25
N ALA A 22 16.45 -3.41 -25.24
CA ALA A 22 17.91 -3.25 -25.23
C ALA A 22 18.52 -4.29 -24.28
N SER A 23 19.21 -5.27 -24.86
CA SER A 23 20.09 -6.19 -24.15
C SER A 23 21.43 -5.54 -23.90
N SER A 24 21.82 -5.36 -22.64
CA SER A 24 23.22 -5.20 -22.25
C SER A 24 23.43 -5.70 -20.82
N SER A 25 24.35 -6.65 -20.67
CA SER A 25 24.75 -7.24 -19.39
C SER A 25 25.44 -6.21 -18.50
N PRO A 26 25.22 -6.21 -17.16
CA PRO A 26 25.96 -5.33 -16.27
C PRO A 26 27.36 -5.91 -15.95
N PRO A 27 28.38 -5.06 -15.73
CA PRO A 27 29.71 -5.52 -15.32
C PRO A 27 29.72 -5.97 -13.86
N SER A 28 30.44 -7.06 -13.59
CA SER A 28 30.64 -7.59 -12.25
C SER A 28 31.64 -6.75 -11.46
N SER A 29 31.20 -6.13 -10.37
CA SER A 29 31.99 -5.95 -9.14
C SER A 29 31.08 -5.43 -8.04
N ALA A 30 30.74 -6.30 -7.08
CA ALA A 30 29.97 -5.90 -5.91
C ALA A 30 30.90 -5.13 -4.94
N PRO A 31 30.57 -3.89 -4.53
CA PRO A 31 31.28 -3.24 -3.45
C PRO A 31 30.88 -3.88 -2.11
N ALA A 32 31.82 -3.94 -1.17
CA ALA A 32 31.60 -4.46 0.18
C ALA A 32 30.37 -3.80 0.82
N ARG A 33 29.46 -4.62 1.36
CA ARG A 33 28.27 -4.20 2.10
C ARG A 33 28.69 -3.33 3.29
N ARG A 34 28.61 -2.00 3.15
CA ARG A 34 28.43 -1.12 4.32
C ARG A 34 27.06 -1.45 4.88
N GLU A 35 27.00 -1.88 6.13
CA GLU A 35 25.76 -1.94 6.91
C GLU A 35 25.17 -0.51 6.96
N ARG A 36 24.26 -0.19 6.04
CA ARG A 36 23.37 0.95 6.24
C ARG A 36 22.42 0.54 7.36
N GLU A 37 22.40 1.33 8.44
CA GLU A 37 21.34 1.22 9.44
C GLU A 37 19.99 1.15 8.73
N LEU A 38 19.12 0.24 9.19
CA LEU A 38 17.79 0.10 8.61
C LEU A 38 17.09 1.47 8.66
N PRO A 39 16.47 1.94 7.57
CA PRO A 39 15.64 3.15 7.59
C PRO A 39 14.61 3.18 8.73
N LEU A 40 14.21 2.02 9.23
CA LEU A 40 13.37 1.90 10.42
C LEU A 40 14.05 2.37 11.72
N ALA A 41 15.36 2.21 11.87
CA ALA A 41 16.15 2.77 12.97
C ALA A 41 16.27 4.30 12.87
N LEU A 42 16.23 4.86 11.65
CA LEU A 42 16.08 6.31 11.45
C LEU A 42 14.69 6.82 11.84
N LEU A 43 13.65 5.97 11.69
CA LEU A 43 12.29 6.31 12.12
C LEU A 43 12.09 6.14 13.64
N ALA A 44 12.77 5.17 14.25
CA ALA A 44 12.67 4.87 15.66
C ALA A 44 14.01 5.16 16.38
N GLU A 45 14.18 6.36 16.91
CA GLU A 45 15.16 6.58 17.98
C GLU A 45 14.84 5.60 19.13
N ARG A 46 15.87 5.00 19.74
CA ARG A 46 15.70 4.05 20.86
C ARG A 46 14.69 4.58 21.88
N GLY A 47 13.58 3.89 22.05
CA GLY A 47 12.54 4.20 23.03
C GLY A 47 11.39 5.10 22.55
N LYS A 48 11.39 5.58 21.30
CA LYS A 48 10.27 6.33 20.73
C LYS A 48 9.34 5.42 19.93
N MET A 49 8.05 5.46 20.27
CA MET A 49 6.99 4.85 19.48
C MET A 49 6.81 5.64 18.18
N VAL A 50 6.81 4.95 17.05
CA VAL A 50 6.56 5.55 15.73
C VAL A 50 5.10 5.33 15.37
N VAL A 51 4.42 6.38 14.91
CA VAL A 51 3.01 6.29 14.47
C VAL A 51 2.96 6.41 12.96
N GLY A 52 2.25 5.46 12.35
CA GLY A 52 1.93 5.46 10.91
C GLY A 52 0.45 5.75 10.66
N GLY A 53 0.16 6.57 9.66
CA GLY A 53 -1.20 6.78 9.17
C GLY A 53 -1.65 5.65 8.25
N HIS A 54 -2.49 4.74 8.74
CA HIS A 54 -3.04 3.61 7.96
C HIS A 54 -3.94 4.12 6.83
N ARG A 55 -3.59 3.84 5.58
CA ARG A 55 -4.25 4.40 4.37
C ARG A 55 -4.40 5.92 4.39
N GLY A 56 -3.47 6.61 5.05
CA GLY A 56 -3.59 8.01 5.45
C GLY A 56 -4.31 8.15 6.80
N MET A 57 -5.58 8.53 6.78
CA MET A 57 -6.36 8.87 7.99
C MET A 57 -7.24 7.74 8.52
N GLY A 58 -6.92 6.51 8.17
CA GLY A 58 -7.61 5.30 8.65
C GLY A 58 -8.52 4.67 7.60
N MET A 59 -8.91 3.43 7.91
CA MET A 59 -9.85 2.65 7.10
C MET A 59 -11.26 3.24 7.19
N ASN A 60 -11.92 3.37 6.05
CA ASN A 60 -13.30 3.75 5.92
C ASN A 60 -14.21 2.54 6.10
N ALA A 61 -15.20 2.64 6.98
CA ALA A 61 -16.35 1.74 6.97
C ALA A 61 -17.46 2.36 6.11
N VAL A 62 -18.15 1.54 5.32
CA VAL A 62 -19.37 1.96 4.59
C VAL A 62 -20.58 1.33 5.28
N GLY A 63 -21.68 2.08 5.40
CA GLY A 63 -22.93 1.57 5.97
C GLY A 63 -23.06 1.67 7.50
N ALA A 64 -22.44 2.68 8.12
CA ALA A 64 -22.68 2.99 9.53
C ALA A 64 -24.19 3.19 9.81
N PRO A 65 -24.73 2.62 10.91
CA PRO A 65 -26.16 2.73 11.21
C PRO A 65 -26.58 4.18 11.48
N PRO A 66 -27.84 4.56 11.18
CA PRO A 66 -28.37 5.89 11.52
C PRO A 66 -28.20 6.17 13.02
N GLY A 67 -27.52 7.27 13.37
CA GLY A 67 -27.26 7.67 14.77
C GLY A 67 -25.87 7.35 15.31
N ALA A 68 -25.01 6.65 14.55
CA ALA A 68 -23.59 6.59 14.86
C ALA A 68 -22.97 8.00 14.72
N ARG A 69 -22.26 8.49 15.74
CA ARG A 69 -21.48 9.75 15.67
C ARG A 69 -20.32 9.71 14.65
N VAL A 70 -20.19 8.62 13.92
CA VAL A 70 -19.15 8.28 12.95
C VAL A 70 -19.88 7.59 11.79
N GLY A 71 -20.35 8.39 10.82
CA GLY A 71 -21.28 7.92 9.78
C GLY A 71 -20.69 7.90 8.37
N ALA A 72 -20.09 9.00 7.97
CA ALA A 72 -19.30 9.12 6.76
C ALA A 72 -17.84 9.32 7.17
N ALA A 73 -16.92 8.61 6.51
CA ALA A 73 -15.53 9.00 6.61
C ALA A 73 -15.39 10.43 6.06
N ARG A 74 -14.63 11.28 6.74
CA ARG A 74 -14.44 12.66 6.32
C ARG A 74 -13.68 12.72 4.99
N GLU A 75 -12.71 11.85 4.79
CA GLU A 75 -11.96 11.68 3.54
C GLU A 75 -11.81 10.20 3.19
N ARG A 76 -11.69 9.91 1.89
CA ARG A 76 -11.53 8.53 1.44
C ARG A 76 -10.13 8.01 1.75
N GLU A 77 -10.06 6.80 2.28
CA GLU A 77 -8.79 6.08 2.49
C GLU A 77 -8.00 5.98 1.18
N ASN A 78 -6.67 5.87 1.25
CA ASN A 78 -5.84 5.68 0.05
C ASN A 78 -5.96 6.80 -1.00
N THR A 79 -6.01 8.07 -0.54
CA THR A 79 -6.07 9.25 -1.42
C THR A 79 -4.99 10.27 -1.06
N LEU A 80 -4.61 11.14 -2.02
CA LEU A 80 -3.67 12.23 -1.75
C LEU A 80 -4.21 13.16 -0.63
N LEU A 81 -5.52 13.37 -0.59
CA LEU A 81 -6.18 14.09 0.50
C LEU A 81 -5.95 13.44 1.87
N SER A 82 -6.16 12.13 2.01
CA SER A 82 -5.94 11.44 3.30
C SER A 82 -4.46 11.44 3.70
N PHE A 83 -3.55 11.29 2.76
CA PHE A 83 -2.11 11.37 3.04
C PHE A 83 -1.67 12.78 3.46
N GLY A 84 -2.18 13.82 2.78
CA GLY A 84 -1.90 15.21 3.13
C GLY A 84 -2.40 15.58 4.53
N ARG A 85 -3.55 15.05 4.93
CA ARG A 85 -4.09 15.22 6.30
C ARG A 85 -3.25 14.49 7.34
N ALA A 86 -2.88 13.25 7.08
CA ALA A 86 -1.98 12.51 7.95
C ALA A 86 -0.65 13.24 8.14
N ALA A 87 -0.09 13.81 7.06
CA ALA A 87 1.13 14.61 7.08
C ALA A 87 1.06 15.86 7.96
N ALA A 88 -0.14 16.40 8.21
CA ALA A 88 -0.34 17.57 9.06
C ALA A 88 -0.25 17.25 10.56
N HIS A 89 -0.30 15.96 10.93
CA HIS A 89 -0.18 15.52 12.32
C HIS A 89 1.29 15.29 12.68
N ALA A 90 1.82 16.08 13.62
CA ALA A 90 3.23 16.01 14.04
C ALA A 90 3.70 14.64 14.59
N ALA A 91 2.77 13.79 15.03
CA ALA A 91 3.08 12.45 15.51
C ALA A 91 3.25 11.41 14.39
N VAL A 92 2.74 11.69 13.19
CA VAL A 92 2.74 10.74 12.06
C VAL A 92 4.09 10.82 11.34
N ALA A 93 4.87 9.74 11.43
CA ALA A 93 6.19 9.67 10.81
C ALA A 93 6.13 9.13 9.38
N PHE A 94 5.13 8.31 9.08
CA PHE A 94 4.90 7.75 7.76
C PHE A 94 3.41 7.53 7.50
N VAL A 95 3.03 7.37 6.24
CA VAL A 95 1.73 6.82 5.86
C VAL A 95 1.92 5.44 5.27
N GLU A 96 0.97 4.57 5.56
CA GLU A 96 0.82 3.28 4.92
C GLU A 96 -0.26 3.40 3.83
N PHE A 97 -0.06 2.69 2.72
CA PHE A 97 -1.06 2.55 1.67
C PHE A 97 -0.85 1.30 0.82
N ASP A 98 -1.94 0.88 0.21
CA ASP A 98 -2.03 -0.34 -0.60
C ASP A 98 -1.71 -0.07 -2.06
N VAL A 99 -0.79 -0.84 -2.62
CA VAL A 99 -0.42 -0.77 -4.03
C VAL A 99 -0.80 -2.04 -4.76
N GLN A 100 -1.59 -1.87 -5.83
CA GLN A 100 -1.88 -2.89 -6.84
C GLN A 100 -1.36 -2.43 -8.20
N VAL A 101 -1.28 -3.33 -9.18
CA VAL A 101 -0.83 -3.01 -10.54
C VAL A 101 -1.95 -3.31 -11.53
N THR A 102 -2.30 -2.33 -12.36
CA THR A 102 -3.31 -2.47 -13.42
C THR A 102 -2.83 -3.39 -14.53
N LYS A 103 -3.74 -3.82 -15.41
CA LYS A 103 -3.47 -4.74 -16.52
C LYS A 103 -2.40 -4.24 -17.48
N ASP A 104 -2.31 -2.92 -17.65
CA ASP A 104 -1.31 -2.21 -18.44
C ASP A 104 -0.02 -1.86 -17.68
N GLY A 105 0.15 -2.40 -16.47
CA GLY A 105 1.41 -2.33 -15.72
C GLY A 105 1.59 -1.06 -14.91
N CYS A 106 0.52 -0.34 -14.56
CA CYS A 106 0.61 0.90 -13.79
C CYS A 106 0.34 0.65 -12.30
N PRO A 107 1.28 0.99 -11.39
CA PRO A 107 1.05 0.94 -9.96
C PRO A 107 0.04 2.01 -9.49
N ILE A 108 -1.02 1.56 -8.82
CA ILE A 108 -2.14 2.38 -8.34
C ILE A 108 -2.35 2.21 -6.84
N ILE A 109 -2.98 3.20 -6.21
CA ILE A 109 -3.29 3.17 -4.79
C ILE A 109 -4.72 2.69 -4.57
N PHE A 110 -4.90 1.45 -4.10
CA PHE A 110 -6.22 0.88 -3.82
C PHE A 110 -6.14 -0.42 -3.00
N HIS A 111 -7.02 -0.58 -2.00
CA HIS A 111 -6.99 -1.72 -1.10
C HIS A 111 -7.79 -2.94 -1.60
N ASP A 112 -9.08 -2.75 -1.93
CA ASP A 112 -9.99 -3.86 -2.21
C ASP A 112 -9.59 -4.56 -3.54
N ASP A 113 -9.69 -5.88 -3.63
CA ASP A 113 -9.32 -6.61 -4.85
C ASP A 113 -10.29 -6.35 -6.01
N PHE A 114 -11.48 -5.85 -5.69
CA PHE A 114 -12.55 -5.51 -6.63
C PHE A 114 -13.00 -4.06 -6.44
N ILE A 115 -13.32 -3.42 -7.56
CA ILE A 115 -13.93 -2.10 -7.61
C ILE A 115 -15.34 -2.19 -8.19
N LEU A 116 -16.28 -1.53 -7.52
CA LEU A 116 -17.70 -1.61 -7.83
C LEU A 116 -18.22 -0.26 -8.32
N THR A 117 -19.12 -0.30 -9.29
CA THR A 117 -19.85 0.88 -9.78
C THR A 117 -21.30 0.54 -10.13
N GLN A 118 -22.12 1.58 -10.31
CA GLN A 118 -23.50 1.45 -10.75
C GLN A 118 -23.66 1.95 -12.19
N GLY A 119 -24.31 1.15 -13.03
CA GLY A 119 -24.85 1.60 -14.31
C GLY A 119 -26.37 1.44 -14.33
N ILE A 120 -26.97 1.49 -15.52
CA ILE A 120 -28.42 1.45 -15.70
C ILE A 120 -28.96 0.09 -15.19
N GLY A 121 -29.57 0.10 -14.01
CA GLY A 121 -30.26 -1.06 -13.42
C GLY A 121 -29.36 -2.16 -12.86
N ALA A 122 -28.03 -2.00 -12.86
CA ALA A 122 -27.11 -3.05 -12.43
C ALA A 122 -25.88 -2.50 -11.69
N VAL A 123 -25.37 -3.31 -10.77
CA VAL A 123 -24.05 -3.13 -10.15
C VAL A 123 -23.03 -3.90 -10.98
N TYR A 124 -21.95 -3.24 -11.34
CA TYR A 124 -20.82 -3.83 -12.03
C TYR A 124 -19.67 -3.96 -11.05
N GLU A 125 -19.03 -5.13 -11.04
CA GLU A 125 -17.88 -5.45 -10.22
C GLU A 125 -16.76 -5.90 -11.17
N ARG A 126 -15.57 -5.33 -11.01
CA ARG A 126 -14.37 -5.74 -11.75
C ARG A 126 -13.21 -5.88 -10.80
N ARG A 127 -12.37 -6.87 -11.04
CA ARG A 127 -11.08 -7.00 -10.38
C ARG A 127 -10.20 -5.82 -10.77
N VAL A 128 -9.54 -5.23 -9.77
CA VAL A 128 -8.75 -4.01 -9.96
C VAL A 128 -7.57 -4.24 -10.91
N THR A 129 -6.90 -5.38 -10.80
CA THR A 129 -5.78 -5.78 -11.67
C THR A 129 -6.19 -6.08 -13.12
N ASP A 130 -7.50 -6.22 -13.42
CA ASP A 130 -8.01 -6.45 -14.77
C ASP A 130 -8.38 -5.14 -15.50
N LEU A 131 -8.27 -4.01 -14.82
CA LEU A 131 -8.51 -2.68 -15.38
C LEU A 131 -7.28 -2.15 -16.09
N LEU A 132 -7.47 -1.36 -17.15
CA LEU A 132 -6.45 -0.41 -17.61
C LEU A 132 -6.39 0.80 -16.65
N LEU A 133 -5.28 1.52 -16.62
CA LEU A 133 -5.13 2.71 -15.77
C LEU A 133 -6.24 3.74 -16.04
N GLU A 134 -6.55 4.00 -17.31
CA GLU A 134 -7.62 4.94 -17.68
C GLU A 134 -8.99 4.49 -17.15
N GLU A 135 -9.24 3.19 -17.12
CA GLU A 135 -10.50 2.65 -16.61
C GLU A 135 -10.56 2.84 -15.10
N PHE A 136 -9.47 2.53 -14.37
CA PHE A 136 -9.37 2.72 -12.93
C PHE A 136 -9.59 4.19 -12.53
N LEU A 137 -8.93 5.13 -13.20
CA LEU A 137 -9.06 6.56 -12.90
C LEU A 137 -10.44 7.14 -13.24
N SER A 138 -11.28 6.44 -14.01
CA SER A 138 -12.66 6.86 -14.30
C SER A 138 -13.65 6.66 -13.14
N TYR A 139 -13.25 5.98 -12.06
CA TYR A 139 -14.08 5.76 -10.87
C TYR A 139 -13.92 6.89 -9.85
N GLY A 140 -15.02 7.25 -9.20
CA GLY A 140 -15.05 8.28 -8.18
C GLY A 140 -14.88 9.71 -8.73
N PRO A 141 -14.61 10.69 -7.85
CA PRO A 141 -14.39 12.08 -8.24
C PRO A 141 -13.31 12.23 -9.32
N GLN A 142 -13.54 13.14 -10.26
CA GLN A 142 -12.66 13.34 -11.40
C GLN A 142 -11.84 14.63 -11.24
N LYS A 143 -10.54 14.57 -11.57
CA LYS A 143 -9.64 15.75 -11.54
C LYS A 143 -10.08 16.85 -12.51
N GLU A 144 -10.73 16.47 -13.59
CA GLU A 144 -11.24 17.38 -14.63
C GLU A 144 -12.77 17.36 -14.64
N SER A 145 -13.38 18.55 -14.61
CA SER A 145 -14.84 18.72 -14.51
C SER A 145 -15.65 18.17 -15.69
N ARG A 146 -14.99 17.83 -16.82
CA ARG A 146 -15.64 17.33 -18.04
C ARG A 146 -15.61 15.81 -18.19
N LYS A 147 -14.91 15.08 -17.31
CA LYS A 147 -14.82 13.62 -17.39
C LYS A 147 -16.05 12.95 -16.78
N VAL A 148 -16.54 11.90 -17.43
CA VAL A 148 -17.64 11.09 -16.90
C VAL A 148 -17.13 10.28 -15.72
N SER A 149 -17.73 10.49 -14.54
CA SER A 149 -17.43 9.76 -13.31
C SER A 149 -18.29 8.51 -13.22
N LYS A 150 -17.67 7.36 -12.96
CA LYS A 150 -18.35 6.16 -12.50
C LYS A 150 -18.52 6.25 -10.98
N PRO A 151 -19.75 6.17 -10.43
CA PRO A 151 -19.93 6.23 -8.98
C PRO A 151 -19.20 5.08 -8.30
N LEU A 152 -18.49 5.37 -7.21
CA LEU A 152 -17.75 4.36 -6.46
C LEU A 152 -18.69 3.70 -5.44
N LEU A 153 -18.76 2.37 -5.47
CA LEU A 153 -19.50 1.58 -4.49
C LEU A 153 -18.53 0.71 -3.68
N ARG A 154 -18.94 0.34 -2.47
CA ARG A 154 -18.23 -0.66 -1.66
C ARG A 154 -19.22 -1.67 -1.10
N ARG A 155 -18.78 -2.93 -1.02
CA ARG A 155 -19.54 -4.01 -0.37
C ARG A 155 -19.25 -3.99 1.12
N THR A 156 -20.29 -4.01 1.93
CA THR A 156 -20.20 -4.12 3.39
C THR A 156 -19.99 -5.57 3.81
N GLY A 157 -19.54 -5.80 5.05
CA GLY A 157 -19.32 -7.15 5.58
C GLY A 157 -20.59 -8.03 5.63
N ASP A 158 -21.77 -7.42 5.62
CA ASP A 158 -23.07 -8.11 5.53
C ASP A 158 -23.56 -8.32 4.07
N GLY A 159 -22.73 -7.99 3.08
CA GLY A 159 -22.99 -8.23 1.66
C GLY A 159 -23.75 -7.12 0.92
N ARG A 160 -24.24 -6.09 1.62
CA ARG A 160 -24.90 -4.93 0.98
C ARG A 160 -23.88 -4.14 0.14
N VAL A 161 -24.34 -3.56 -0.97
CA VAL A 161 -23.53 -2.65 -1.80
C VAL A 161 -24.06 -1.24 -1.61
N LEU A 162 -23.18 -0.34 -1.19
CA LEU A 162 -23.53 1.03 -0.85
C LEU A 162 -22.61 2.01 -1.58
N ASN A 163 -23.10 3.24 -1.78
CA ASN A 163 -22.27 4.33 -2.27
C ASN A 163 -21.11 4.58 -1.30
N TRP A 164 -19.89 4.52 -1.83
CA TRP A 164 -18.69 4.85 -1.08
C TRP A 164 -18.43 6.35 -1.22
N SER A 165 -19.12 7.11 -0.38
CA SER A 165 -19.03 8.58 -0.34
C SER A 165 -18.37 9.05 0.96
N THR A 166 -17.72 10.20 0.89
CA THR A 166 -17.05 10.88 2.01
C THR A 166 -17.43 12.37 2.00
N GLU A 167 -17.18 13.08 3.10
CA GLU A 167 -17.51 14.51 3.19
C GLU A 167 -16.67 15.34 2.21
N GLU A 168 -15.38 15.04 2.16
CA GLU A 168 -14.40 15.63 1.26
C GLU A 168 -13.69 14.49 0.53
N ASP A 169 -13.90 14.39 -0.78
CA ASP A 169 -13.37 13.29 -1.57
C ASP A 169 -12.33 13.79 -2.59
N ASP A 170 -11.47 12.88 -3.02
CA ASP A 170 -10.43 13.12 -4.02
C ASP A 170 -10.57 12.09 -5.14
N SER A 171 -9.88 12.31 -6.25
CA SER A 171 -9.73 11.31 -7.30
C SER A 171 -8.86 10.13 -6.86
N LEU A 172 -9.05 8.97 -7.49
CA LEU A 172 -8.10 7.86 -7.39
C LEU A 172 -6.75 8.28 -7.98
N CYS A 173 -5.65 7.68 -7.49
CA CYS A 173 -4.30 8.12 -7.82
C CYS A 173 -3.34 6.96 -8.09
N THR A 174 -2.23 7.29 -8.76
CA THR A 174 -1.12 6.35 -9.01
C THR A 174 -0.07 6.44 -7.92
N LEU A 175 0.78 5.42 -7.80
CA LEU A 175 1.94 5.48 -6.90
C LEU A 175 2.88 6.64 -7.25
N GLN A 176 3.04 6.93 -8.54
CA GLN A 176 3.86 8.06 -8.99
C GLN A 176 3.31 9.39 -8.46
N GLU A 177 1.98 9.61 -8.57
CA GLU A 177 1.33 10.82 -8.07
C GLU A 177 1.48 10.98 -6.55
N VAL A 178 1.49 9.87 -5.79
CA VAL A 178 1.77 9.89 -4.35
C VAL A 178 3.17 10.43 -4.06
N PHE A 179 4.19 9.95 -4.77
CA PHE A 179 5.55 10.47 -4.59
C PHE A 179 5.69 11.95 -4.97
N GLU A 180 4.98 12.38 -6.01
CA GLU A 180 5.02 13.75 -6.53
C GLU A 180 4.28 14.75 -5.64
N CYS A 181 3.15 14.35 -5.05
CA CYS A 181 2.23 15.27 -4.39
C CYS A 181 2.31 15.25 -2.86
N VAL A 182 2.68 14.13 -2.24
CA VAL A 182 2.78 14.05 -0.78
C VAL A 182 4.11 14.62 -0.31
N SER A 183 4.12 15.32 0.84
CA SER A 183 5.34 15.93 1.41
C SER A 183 6.53 14.97 1.42
N PRO A 184 7.72 15.35 0.92
CA PRO A 184 8.91 14.49 0.85
C PRO A 184 9.47 14.08 2.23
N HIS A 185 9.08 14.78 3.30
CA HIS A 185 9.50 14.48 4.66
C HIS A 185 8.70 13.35 5.32
N LEU A 186 7.55 12.97 4.75
CA LEU A 186 6.71 11.90 5.27
C LEU A 186 7.18 10.56 4.70
N GLY A 187 7.54 9.61 5.58
CA GLY A 187 7.93 8.26 5.16
C GLY A 187 6.76 7.48 4.54
N PHE A 188 7.06 6.41 3.81
CA PHE A 188 6.06 5.50 3.24
C PHE A 188 6.27 4.05 3.67
N ASN A 189 5.19 3.43 4.14
CA ASN A 189 5.01 1.99 4.08
C ASN A 189 4.21 1.65 2.83
N ILE A 190 4.82 0.94 1.89
CA ILE A 190 4.16 0.51 0.65
C ILE A 190 3.70 -0.93 0.84
N GLU A 191 2.41 -1.15 1.09
CA GLU A 191 1.83 -2.49 1.13
C GLU A 191 1.67 -3.03 -0.30
N LEU A 192 2.34 -4.14 -0.59
CA LEU A 192 2.24 -4.87 -1.86
C LEU A 192 1.03 -5.79 -1.80
N LYS A 193 -0.08 -5.33 -2.39
CA LYS A 193 -1.38 -6.00 -2.28
C LYS A 193 -1.60 -6.97 -3.45
N PHE A 194 -1.90 -8.22 -3.09
CA PHE A 194 -2.28 -9.28 -4.02
C PHE A 194 -3.58 -9.94 -3.54
N ASP A 195 -4.42 -10.40 -4.47
CA ASP A 195 -5.63 -11.15 -4.13
C ASP A 195 -5.24 -12.56 -3.64
N ASP A 196 -5.64 -12.89 -2.42
CA ASP A 196 -5.41 -14.18 -1.77
C ASP A 196 -6.17 -15.34 -2.42
N ASN A 197 -7.21 -15.04 -3.22
CA ASN A 197 -8.02 -16.02 -3.93
C ASN A 197 -7.49 -16.35 -5.32
N VAL A 198 -6.38 -15.72 -5.72
CA VAL A 198 -5.73 -15.95 -7.01
C VAL A 198 -4.40 -16.65 -6.78
N LEU A 199 -4.17 -17.73 -7.53
CA LEU A 199 -2.85 -18.34 -7.60
C LEU A 199 -1.97 -17.51 -8.55
N HIS A 200 -1.05 -16.73 -8.00
CA HIS A 200 -0.14 -15.91 -8.78
C HIS A 200 1.02 -16.75 -9.31
N HIS A 201 1.20 -16.78 -10.64
CA HIS A 201 2.41 -17.34 -11.21
C HIS A 201 3.61 -16.44 -10.89
N LYS A 202 4.77 -17.06 -10.62
CA LYS A 202 6.02 -16.34 -10.27
C LYS A 202 6.32 -15.17 -11.21
N LYS A 203 6.13 -15.35 -12.52
CA LYS A 203 6.39 -14.33 -13.54
C LYS A 203 5.44 -13.13 -13.47
N ASP A 204 4.18 -13.36 -13.12
CA ASP A 204 3.19 -12.29 -13.01
C ASP A 204 3.42 -11.47 -11.74
N LEU A 205 3.76 -12.17 -10.64
CA LEU A 205 4.20 -11.55 -9.40
C LEU A 205 5.45 -10.68 -9.62
N GLU A 206 6.47 -11.24 -10.27
CA GLU A 206 7.72 -10.52 -10.60
C GLU A 206 7.46 -9.27 -11.44
N ARG A 207 6.60 -9.37 -12.47
CA ARG A 207 6.24 -8.23 -13.33
C ARG A 207 5.57 -7.11 -12.53
N ALA A 208 4.63 -7.44 -11.65
CA ALA A 208 3.95 -6.46 -10.80
C ALA A 208 4.95 -5.77 -9.85
N LEU A 209 5.81 -6.56 -9.19
CA LEU A 209 6.83 -6.03 -8.28
C LEU A 209 7.84 -5.14 -9.01
N GLN A 210 8.30 -5.53 -10.20
CA GLN A 210 9.20 -4.71 -11.03
C GLN A 210 8.57 -3.36 -11.41
N ALA A 211 7.28 -3.33 -11.77
CA ALA A 211 6.58 -2.09 -12.07
C ALA A 211 6.53 -1.14 -10.85
N ILE A 212 6.24 -1.69 -9.66
CA ILE A 212 6.23 -0.94 -8.41
C ILE A 212 7.64 -0.42 -8.09
N LEU A 213 8.65 -1.29 -8.10
CA LEU A 213 10.04 -0.94 -7.81
C LEU A 213 10.59 0.12 -8.77
N GLN A 214 10.23 0.05 -10.05
CA GLN A 214 10.62 1.06 -11.04
C GLN A 214 10.11 2.45 -10.63
N VAL A 215 8.83 2.59 -10.27
CA VAL A 215 8.27 3.86 -9.79
C VAL A 215 8.97 4.31 -8.51
N VAL A 216 9.19 3.41 -7.56
CA VAL A 216 9.86 3.76 -6.29
C VAL A 216 11.28 4.26 -6.52
N PHE A 217 12.11 3.56 -7.30
CA PHE A 217 13.50 3.98 -7.53
C PHE A 217 13.63 5.30 -8.29
N GLN A 218 12.69 5.60 -9.18
CA GLN A 218 12.69 6.85 -9.92
C GLN A 218 12.25 8.05 -9.07
N ASN A 219 11.41 7.84 -8.05
CA ASN A 219 10.71 8.94 -7.38
C ASN A 219 10.99 9.08 -5.88
N ALA A 220 11.46 8.04 -5.20
CA ALA A 220 11.64 8.07 -3.74
C ALA A 220 12.72 9.06 -3.27
N ARG A 221 13.80 9.23 -4.04
CA ARG A 221 14.95 10.08 -3.68
C ARG A 221 15.45 9.73 -2.26
N ASP A 222 15.45 10.69 -1.35
CA ASP A 222 15.85 10.51 0.06
C ASP A 222 14.68 10.21 1.01
N ARG A 223 13.46 10.03 0.49
CA ARG A 223 12.28 9.71 1.30
C ARG A 223 12.48 8.36 2.02
N PRO A 224 12.19 8.26 3.33
CA PRO A 224 12.13 6.97 4.01
C PRO A 224 11.04 6.08 3.40
N VAL A 225 11.42 4.92 2.88
CA VAL A 225 10.49 3.94 2.29
C VAL A 225 10.79 2.56 2.85
N PHE A 226 9.74 1.80 3.13
CA PHE A 226 9.81 0.36 3.34
C PHE A 226 8.60 -0.33 2.70
N PHE A 227 8.75 -1.61 2.40
CA PHE A 227 7.69 -2.44 1.83
C PHE A 227 7.10 -3.35 2.90
N SER A 228 5.83 -3.69 2.72
CA SER A 228 5.19 -4.77 3.46
C SER A 228 4.29 -5.60 2.55
N SER A 229 4.01 -6.86 2.91
CA SER A 229 3.01 -7.67 2.19
C SER A 229 2.49 -8.82 3.04
N PHE A 230 1.21 -9.14 2.91
CA PHE A 230 0.64 -10.39 3.45
C PHE A 230 0.97 -11.61 2.58
N HIS A 231 1.36 -11.39 1.32
CA HIS A 231 1.68 -12.46 0.38
C HIS A 231 3.15 -12.89 0.59
N PRO A 232 3.43 -14.10 1.09
CA PRO A 232 4.79 -14.47 1.48
C PRO A 232 5.78 -14.41 0.30
N ASP A 233 5.38 -14.95 -0.85
CA ASP A 233 6.26 -14.95 -2.03
C ASP A 233 6.52 -13.53 -2.56
N ALA A 234 5.60 -12.58 -2.33
CA ALA A 234 5.78 -11.20 -2.75
C ALA A 234 6.81 -10.49 -1.87
N ALA A 235 6.73 -10.70 -0.55
CA ALA A 235 7.72 -10.18 0.39
C ALA A 235 9.12 -10.76 0.11
N MET A 236 9.20 -12.08 -0.08
CA MET A 236 10.44 -12.78 -0.42
C MET A 236 11.03 -12.27 -1.74
N MET A 237 10.24 -12.24 -2.80
CA MET A 237 10.71 -11.81 -4.12
C MET A 237 11.08 -10.33 -4.14
N THR A 238 10.38 -9.47 -3.40
CA THR A 238 10.77 -8.06 -3.25
C THR A 238 12.15 -7.95 -2.59
N ARG A 239 12.44 -8.80 -1.60
CA ARG A 239 13.78 -8.85 -0.97
C ARG A 239 14.86 -9.34 -1.94
N GLU A 240 14.53 -10.27 -2.84
CA GLU A 240 15.45 -10.74 -3.89
C GLU A 240 15.70 -9.66 -4.97
N LEU A 241 14.65 -8.95 -5.38
CA LEU A 241 14.69 -7.95 -6.45
C LEU A 241 15.38 -6.64 -6.03
N GLN A 242 15.44 -6.34 -4.73
CA GLN A 242 16.10 -5.13 -4.23
C GLN A 242 16.70 -5.26 -2.83
N SER A 243 17.74 -4.46 -2.57
CA SER A 243 18.44 -4.44 -1.28
C SER A 243 18.47 -3.07 -0.58
N LEU A 244 17.84 -2.06 -1.17
CA LEU A 244 17.88 -0.66 -0.70
C LEU A 244 16.89 -0.39 0.44
N TYR A 245 15.67 -0.90 0.34
CA TYR A 245 14.58 -0.61 1.26
C TYR A 245 14.23 -1.85 2.11
N PRO A 246 13.89 -1.65 3.40
CA PRO A 246 13.39 -2.73 4.23
C PRO A 246 12.14 -3.36 3.63
N VAL A 247 11.98 -4.65 3.90
CA VAL A 247 10.81 -5.45 3.53
C VAL A 247 10.35 -6.15 4.80
N LEU A 248 9.11 -5.91 5.19
CA LEU A 248 8.47 -6.50 6.35
C LEU A 248 7.36 -7.45 5.91
N PHE A 249 7.11 -8.49 6.70
CA PHE A 249 6.05 -9.44 6.44
C PHE A 249 4.79 -9.10 7.25
N LEU A 250 3.64 -8.94 6.59
CA LEU A 250 2.36 -8.68 7.24
C LEU A 250 1.70 -10.00 7.66
N THR A 251 1.14 -10.02 8.87
CA THR A 251 0.43 -11.19 9.39
C THR A 251 -0.71 -10.81 10.32
N GLU A 252 -1.78 -11.60 10.29
CA GLU A 252 -2.86 -11.52 11.29
C GLU A 252 -2.51 -12.27 12.59
N GLY A 253 -1.30 -12.82 12.70
CA GLY A 253 -0.79 -13.45 13.92
C GLY A 253 -1.62 -14.65 14.40
N GLY A 254 -2.33 -15.32 13.48
CA GLY A 254 -3.21 -16.46 13.78
C GLY A 254 -4.61 -16.08 14.26
N THR A 255 -5.03 -14.82 14.08
CA THR A 255 -6.42 -14.40 14.34
C THR A 255 -7.39 -14.88 13.26
N SER A 256 -6.88 -15.09 12.04
CA SER A 256 -7.59 -15.66 10.89
C SER A 256 -6.79 -16.84 10.34
N LYS A 257 -7.49 -17.81 9.73
CA LYS A 257 -6.86 -18.99 9.11
C LYS A 257 -6.80 -18.79 7.60
N HIS A 258 -5.59 -18.87 7.07
CA HIS A 258 -5.24 -18.77 5.66
C HIS A 258 -4.88 -20.15 5.09
N HIS A 259 -5.02 -20.30 3.77
CA HIS A 259 -4.57 -21.49 3.05
C HIS A 259 -3.05 -21.66 3.12
N ASP A 260 -2.30 -20.54 3.02
CA ASP A 260 -0.86 -20.55 3.19
C ASP A 260 -0.50 -20.60 4.69
N SER A 261 0.15 -21.69 5.09
CA SER A 261 0.54 -21.93 6.49
C SER A 261 1.50 -20.86 7.03
N ARG A 262 2.31 -20.24 6.16
CA ARG A 262 3.28 -19.19 6.54
C ARG A 262 2.61 -17.97 7.18
N ARG A 263 1.32 -17.74 6.91
CA ARG A 263 0.53 -16.59 7.40
C ARG A 263 -0.16 -16.84 8.74
N ASN A 264 -0.22 -18.10 9.19
CA ASN A 264 -1.16 -18.55 10.23
C ASN A 264 -0.70 -18.36 11.68
N SER A 265 0.49 -17.83 11.93
CA SER A 265 0.92 -17.48 13.29
C SER A 265 2.06 -16.47 13.28
N LEU A 266 2.27 -15.79 14.41
CA LEU A 266 3.46 -14.96 14.61
C LEU A 266 4.77 -15.75 14.49
N ASN A 267 4.78 -17.03 14.90
CA ASN A 267 5.97 -17.86 14.79
C ASN A 267 6.31 -18.18 13.34
N ASN A 268 5.29 -18.49 12.54
CA ASN A 268 5.48 -18.74 11.11
C ASN A 268 5.95 -17.45 10.41
N ALA A 269 5.42 -16.29 10.81
CA ALA A 269 5.89 -15.01 10.30
C ALA A 269 7.36 -14.73 10.65
N ILE A 270 7.77 -14.97 11.90
CA ILE A 270 9.19 -14.87 12.31
C ILE A 270 10.06 -15.81 11.48
N GLN A 271 9.62 -17.06 11.29
CA GLN A 271 10.35 -18.05 10.50
C GLN A 271 10.54 -17.59 9.05
N VAL A 272 9.49 -17.08 8.39
CA VAL A 272 9.59 -16.50 7.04
C VAL A 272 10.61 -15.37 7.00
N CYS A 273 10.59 -14.47 7.99
CA CYS A 273 11.54 -13.36 8.03
C CYS A 273 12.99 -13.85 8.14
N LEU A 274 13.24 -14.86 8.98
CA LEU A 274 14.57 -15.41 9.19
C LEU A 274 15.08 -16.23 7.99
N GLU A 275 14.22 -17.02 7.37
CA GLU A 275 14.60 -17.86 6.22
C GLU A 275 14.88 -17.04 4.95
N HIS A 276 14.31 -15.84 4.84
CA HIS A 276 14.37 -15.01 3.64
C HIS A 276 14.95 -13.61 3.87
N ASP A 277 15.69 -13.42 4.97
CA ASP A 277 16.37 -12.16 5.30
C ASP A 277 15.45 -10.92 5.22
N LEU A 278 14.19 -11.07 5.66
CA LEU A 278 13.26 -9.95 5.80
C LEU A 278 13.56 -9.18 7.09
N HIS A 279 13.23 -7.90 7.11
CA HIS A 279 13.71 -6.99 8.15
C HIS A 279 12.75 -6.85 9.33
N GLY A 280 11.55 -7.44 9.25
CA GLY A 280 10.59 -7.36 10.34
C GLY A 280 9.20 -7.84 9.99
N ILE A 281 8.30 -7.65 10.96
CA ILE A 281 6.92 -8.12 10.93
C ILE A 281 5.99 -6.95 11.20
N VAL A 282 4.85 -6.92 10.51
CA VAL A 282 3.73 -6.04 10.82
C VAL A 282 2.54 -6.93 11.20
N SER A 283 2.06 -6.87 12.44
CA SER A 283 1.04 -7.81 12.92
C SER A 283 -0.23 -7.16 13.47
N ASP A 284 -1.39 -7.79 13.22
CA ASP A 284 -2.64 -7.44 13.91
C ASP A 284 -2.43 -7.52 15.43
N VAL A 285 -2.85 -6.47 16.12
CA VAL A 285 -2.64 -6.30 17.55
C VAL A 285 -3.22 -7.45 18.39
N ARG A 286 -4.33 -8.05 17.95
CA ARG A 286 -4.94 -9.19 18.63
C ARG A 286 -4.06 -10.44 18.53
N GLY A 287 -3.33 -10.60 17.43
CA GLY A 287 -2.33 -11.66 17.26
C GLY A 287 -1.18 -11.49 18.25
N ILE A 288 -0.68 -10.26 18.41
CA ILE A 288 0.36 -9.91 19.38
C ILE A 288 -0.11 -10.18 20.81
N LEU A 289 -1.30 -9.69 21.17
CA LEU A 289 -1.85 -9.84 22.53
C LEU A 289 -2.09 -11.31 22.91
N LYS A 290 -2.40 -12.18 21.94
CA LYS A 290 -2.53 -13.62 22.16
C LYS A 290 -1.20 -14.36 22.35
N ASN A 291 -0.09 -13.79 21.88
CA ASN A 291 1.24 -14.43 21.95
C ASN A 291 2.33 -13.40 22.23
N PRO A 292 2.36 -12.78 23.44
CA PRO A 292 3.33 -11.75 23.78
C PRO A 292 4.78 -12.27 23.78
N ALA A 293 4.98 -13.58 24.02
CA ALA A 293 6.30 -14.21 23.91
C ALA A 293 6.90 -14.13 22.49
N ALA A 294 6.06 -14.03 21.44
CA ALA A 294 6.54 -13.83 20.08
C ALA A 294 7.15 -12.44 19.86
N VAL A 295 6.74 -11.42 20.63
CA VAL A 295 7.33 -10.08 20.60
C VAL A 295 8.79 -10.14 21.04
N VAL A 296 9.04 -10.82 22.15
CA VAL A 296 10.39 -11.01 22.69
C VAL A 296 11.26 -11.76 21.67
N ARG A 297 10.75 -12.85 21.09
CA ARG A 297 11.46 -13.59 20.04
C ARG A 297 11.80 -12.74 18.82
N ALA A 298 10.87 -11.90 18.35
CA ALA A 298 11.13 -11.01 17.22
C ALA A 298 12.25 -10.00 17.57
N GLN A 299 12.22 -9.43 18.77
CA GLN A 299 13.26 -8.51 19.25
C GLN A 299 14.63 -9.19 19.39
N GLU A 300 14.69 -10.38 19.99
CA GLU A 300 15.92 -11.18 20.12
C GLU A 300 16.49 -11.59 18.75
N SER A 301 15.60 -11.74 17.76
CA SER A 301 15.96 -12.03 16.37
C SER A 301 16.34 -10.78 15.55
N ASN A 302 16.43 -9.61 16.19
CA ASN A 302 16.69 -8.32 15.55
C ASN A 302 15.70 -7.97 14.42
N LEU A 303 14.46 -8.45 14.54
CA LEU A 303 13.37 -8.12 13.63
C LEU A 303 12.64 -6.88 14.12
N ALA A 304 12.39 -5.96 13.20
CA ALA A 304 11.45 -4.88 13.48
C ALA A 304 10.04 -5.44 13.73
N LEU A 305 9.29 -4.79 14.62
CA LEU A 305 7.91 -5.14 14.90
C LEU A 305 7.02 -3.90 14.86
N LEU A 306 6.06 -3.90 13.94
CA LEU A 306 4.96 -2.95 13.88
C LEU A 306 3.65 -3.67 14.19
N THR A 307 2.63 -2.91 14.59
CA THR A 307 1.30 -3.44 14.81
C THR A 307 0.22 -2.53 14.26
N TYR A 308 -0.91 -3.13 13.88
CA TYR A 308 -2.13 -2.44 13.41
C TYR A 308 -3.37 -3.08 14.02
N GLY A 309 -4.54 -2.47 13.81
CA GLY A 309 -5.83 -3.01 14.24
C GLY A 309 -6.46 -2.27 15.41
N GLN A 310 -7.56 -2.80 15.91
CA GLN A 310 -8.36 -2.20 17.00
C GLN A 310 -8.25 -3.04 18.27
N LEU A 311 -8.14 -2.38 19.43
CA LEU A 311 -8.04 -2.99 20.76
C LEU A 311 -9.40 -3.31 21.41
N LYS A 312 -10.49 -3.34 20.64
CA LYS A 312 -11.85 -3.50 21.18
C LYS A 312 -12.06 -4.82 21.90
#